data_AF-A0A7C3SCS5-F1
#
_entry.id   AF-A0A7C3SCS5-F1
#
_cell.length_a   1.000
_cell.length_b   1.000
_cell.length_c   1.000
_cell.angle_alpha   90.00
_cell.angle_beta   90.00
_cell.angle_gamma   90.00
#
_symmetry.space_group_name_H-M   'P 1'
#
loop_
_entity.id
_entity.type
_entity.pdbx_description
1 polymer ?
#
loop_
_entity_poly.entity_id
_entity_poly.type
_entity_poly.pdbx_seq_one_letter_code
_entity_poly.pdbx_strand_id
1 'polypeptide(L)' 'MSEQKFTKGQTWGALKKAWKAYKIAKVQNDRARMVEYAKRIQTLQKELGLEVAKFPDLGL' A
#
# COMPACT_ATOMS: atom_id res chain seq x y z
N MET A 1 -4.94 25.51 7.97
CA MET A 1 -4.84 24.03 8.02
C MET A 1 -3.59 23.64 7.27
N SER A 2 -2.49 23.32 7.96
CA SER A 2 -1.25 22.89 7.32
C SER A 2 -1.44 21.46 6.80
N GLU A 3 -1.48 21.30 5.47
CA GLU A 3 -1.36 20.00 4.81
C GLU A 3 -0.05 19.34 5.29
N GLN A 4 -0.15 18.41 6.24
CA GLN A 4 0.98 17.61 6.68
C GLN A 4 1.35 16.66 5.55
N LYS A 5 2.18 17.14 4.61
CA LYS A 5 2.87 16.28 3.66
C LYS A 5 3.75 15.34 4.47
N PHE A 6 3.37 14.07 4.55
CA PHE A 6 4.18 13.04 5.20
C PHE A 6 5.59 13.10 4.63
N THR A 7 6.59 13.04 5.50
CA THR A 7 7.98 12.99 5.05
C THR A 7 8.21 11.70 4.27
N LYS A 8 9.11 11.71 3.28
CA LYS A 8 9.43 10.51 2.48
C LYS A 8 9.72 9.29 3.37
N GLY A 9 10.41 9.49 4.50
CA GLY A 9 10.69 8.43 5.48
C GLY A 9 9.44 7.82 6.13
N GLN A 10 8.44 8.64 6.46
CA GLN A 10 7.15 8.17 6.99
C GLN A 10 6.37 7.38 5.93
N THR A 11 6.38 7.85 4.67
CA THR A 11 5.73 7.17 3.54
C THR A 11 6.38 5.81 3.26
N TRP A 12 7.71 5.70 3.34
CA TRP A 12 8.42 4.42 3.27
C TRP A 12 8.05 3.46 4.40
N GLY A 13 7.96 3.97 5.63
CA GLY A 13 7.52 3.17 6.78
C GLY A 13 6.09 2.66 6.62
N ALA A 14 5.19 3.51 6.11
CA ALA A 14 3.82 3.14 5.79
C ALA A 14 3.76 2.09 4.66
N LEU A 15 4.58 2.25 3.61
CA LEU A 15 4.65 1.31 2.49
C LEU A 15 5.07 -0.09 2.97
N LYS A 16 6.12 -0.17 3.79
CA LYS A 16 6.58 -1.45 4.38
C LYS A 16 5.49 -2.11 5.24
N LYS A 17 4.73 -1.32 6.02
CA LYS A 17 3.60 -1.82 6.81
C LYS A 17 2.45 -2.32 5.93
N ALA A 18 2.08 -1.58 4.88
CA ALA A 18 1.02 -1.95 3.95
C ALA A 18 1.33 -3.26 3.22
N TRP A 19 2.57 -3.47 2.79
CA TRP A 19 3.02 -4.75 2.22
C TRP A 19 2.92 -5.91 3.20
N LYS A 20 3.29 -5.71 4.47
CA LYS A 20 3.14 -6.75 5.50
C LYS A 20 1.67 -7.10 5.72
N ALA A 21 0.80 -6.09 5.80
CA ALA A 21 -0.64 -6.27 5.98
C ALA A 21 -1.26 -7.00 4.78
N TYR A 22 -0.87 -6.67 3.54
CA TYR A 22 -1.27 -7.38 2.33
C TYR A 22 -0.91 -8.88 2.40
N LYS A 23 0.32 -9.21 2.80
CA LYS A 23 0.75 -10.61 2.95
C LYS A 23 -0.08 -11.36 3.99
N ILE A 24 -0.38 -10.72 5.13
CA ILE A 24 -1.24 -11.30 6.17
C ILE A 24 -2.65 -11.53 5.64
N ALA A 25 -3.23 -10.55 4.95
CA ALA A 25 -4.56 -10.69 4.33
C ALA A 25 -4.59 -11.81 3.29
N LYS A 26 -3.53 -11.96 2.48
CA LYS A 26 -3.38 -13.07 1.54
C LYS A 26 -3.35 -14.44 2.24
N VAL A 27 -2.62 -14.56 3.35
CA VAL A 27 -2.60 -15.80 4.16
C VAL A 27 -3.96 -16.08 4.79
N GLN A 28 -4.69 -15.05 5.20
CA GLN A 28 -6.04 -15.18 5.75
C GLN A 28 -7.13 -15.37 4.67
N ASN A 29 -6.76 -15.36 3.39
CA ASN A 29 -7.69 -15.37 2.25
C ASN A 29 -8.74 -14.24 2.32
N ASP A 30 -8.39 -13.11 2.97
CA ASP A 30 -9.26 -11.95 3.10
C ASP A 30 -9.05 -11.02 1.90
N ARG A 31 -9.79 -11.31 0.82
CA ARG A 31 -9.69 -10.56 -0.43
C ARG A 31 -10.05 -9.08 -0.26
N ALA A 32 -10.99 -8.73 0.63
CA ALA A 32 -11.39 -7.35 0.86
C ALA A 32 -10.23 -6.53 1.42
N ARG A 33 -9.55 -7.06 2.45
CA ARG A 33 -8.35 -6.42 3.01
C ARG A 33 -7.19 -6.41 2.04
N MET A 34 -7.00 -7.46 1.25
CA MET A 34 -5.98 -7.46 0.20
C MET A 34 -6.17 -6.30 -0.78
N VAL A 35 -7.41 -6.04 -1.23
CA VAL A 35 -7.75 -4.92 -2.11
C VAL A 35 -7.47 -3.58 -1.44
N GLU A 36 -7.84 -3.41 -0.18
CA GLU A 36 -7.59 -2.18 0.57
C GLU A 36 -6.08 -1.89 0.69
N TYR A 37 -5.30 -2.90 1.08
CA TYR A 37 -3.85 -2.76 1.22
C TYR A 37 -3.16 -2.57 -0.13
N ALA A 38 -3.61 -3.25 -1.19
CA ALA A 38 -3.10 -3.06 -2.55
C ALA A 38 -3.28 -1.61 -3.02
N LYS A 39 -4.49 -1.05 -2.88
CA LYS A 39 -4.74 0.37 -3.20
C LYS A 39 -3.85 1.31 -2.40
N ARG A 40 -3.66 1.03 -1.10
CA ARG A 40 -2.80 1.83 -0.23
C ARG A 40 -1.32 1.76 -0.66
N ILE A 41 -0.84 0.58 -1.05
CA ILE A 41 0.50 0.40 -1.61
C ILE A 41 0.67 1.24 -2.87
N GLN A 42 -0.28 1.18 -3.80
CA GLN A 42 -0.23 1.96 -5.05
C GLN A 42 -0.19 3.47 -4.79
N THR A 43 -1.00 3.98 -3.84
CA THR A 43 -0.97 5.39 -3.44
C THR A 43 0.39 5.79 -2.87
N LEU A 44 0.91 5.00 -1.92
CA LEU A 44 2.20 5.29 -1.28
C LEU A 44 3.38 5.22 -2.28
N GLN A 45 3.32 4.31 -3.25
CA GLN A 45 4.30 4.25 -4.34
C GLN A 45 4.23 5.51 -5.22
N LYS A 46 3.03 5.97 -5.58
CA LYS A 46 2.86 7.24 -6.34
C LYS A 46 3.41 8.43 -5.56
N GLU A 47 3.14 8.52 -4.26
CA GLU A 47 3.66 9.60 -3.40
C GLU A 47 5.19 9.57 -3.29
N LEU A 48 5.80 8.39 -3.36
CA LEU A 48 7.25 8.21 -3.36
C LEU A 48 7.89 8.35 -4.76
N GLY A 49 7.09 8.46 -5.82
CA GLY A 49 7.58 8.45 -7.21
C GLY A 49 8.13 7.09 -7.65
N LEU A 50 7.67 6.01 -7.03
CA LEU A 50 8.06 4.63 -7.35
C LEU A 50 7.12 4.03 -8.40
N GLU A 51 7.60 2.97 -9.06
CA GLU A 51 6.75 2.15 -9.91
C GLU A 51 5.59 1.55 -9.09
N VAL A 52 4.38 1.66 -9.63
CA VAL A 52 3.16 1.18 -8.97
C VAL A 52 3.04 -0.33 -9.16
N ALA A 53 2.95 -1.05 -8.05
CA ALA A 53 2.79 -2.50 -8.07
C ALA A 53 1.44 -2.90 -8.66
N LYS A 54 1.46 -3.91 -9.52
CA LYS A 54 0.27 -4.55 -10.09
C LYS A 54 -0.12 -5.74 -9.22
N PHE A 55 -1.41 -5.92 -9.01
CA PHE A 55 -1.99 -7.02 -8.25
C PHE A 55 -2.97 -7.78 -9.15
N PRO A 56 -2.46 -8.58 -10.10
CA PRO A 56 -3.31 -9.30 -11.07
C PRO A 56 -4.29 -10.26 -10.38
N ASP A 57 -3.90 -10.86 -9.25
CA ASP A 57 -4.77 -11.69 -8.39
C ASP A 57 -6.04 -10.94 -7.92
N LEU A 58 -6.00 -9.61 -7.90
CA LEU A 58 -7.08 -8.74 -7.46
C LEU A 58 -7.75 -7.95 -8.60
N GLY A 59 -7.21 -8.03 -9.82
CA GLY A 59 -7.63 -7.18 -10.94
C GLY A 59 -7.22 -5.71 -10.78
N LEU A 60 -6.10 -5.44 -10.10
CA LEU A 60 -5.57 -4.10 -9.82
C LEU A 60 -4.14 -3.88 -10.33
#